data_AF-A0A7X7E9N0-F1
#
_entry.id   AF-A0A7X7E9N0-F1
#
_cell.length_a   1.000
_cell.length_b   1.000
_cell.length_c   1.000
_cell.angle_alpha   90.00
_cell.angle_beta   90.00
_cell.angle_gamma   90.00
#
_symmetry.space_group_name_H-M   'P 1'
#
loop_
_entity.id
_entity.type
_entity.pdbx_description
1 polymer ?
#
loop_
_entity_poly.entity_id
_entity_poly.type
_entity_poly.pdbx_seq_one_letter_code
_entity_poly.pdbx_strand_id
1 'polypeptide(L)'
;MPELPEVETVRRQLAGSLIGMTFTAVEKTEPAMVRDCTALEVERRVPGRRILGIDRLGKFIVVALDGGVFLTLHLGMTGRLLIDP
;
A
#
# COMPACT_ATOMS: atom_id res chain seq x y z
N MET A 1 3.52 -0.99 -18.15
CA MET A 1 3.05 -2.07 -17.25
C MET A 1 4.25 -2.50 -16.43
N PRO A 2 4.30 -2.25 -15.12
CA PRO A 2 5.31 -2.84 -14.27
C PRO A 2 5.18 -4.36 -14.35
N GLU A 3 6.26 -5.04 -14.72
CA GLU A 3 6.34 -6.50 -14.65
C GLU A 3 6.78 -6.92 -13.25
N LEU A 4 6.86 -8.23 -13.01
CA LEU A 4 7.22 -8.77 -11.70
C LEU A 4 8.55 -8.20 -11.14
N PRO A 5 9.62 -8.00 -11.94
CA PRO A 5 10.87 -7.40 -11.46
C PRO A 5 10.70 -5.95 -10.97
N GLU A 6 9.92 -5.13 -11.67
CA GLU A 6 9.66 -3.74 -11.30
C GLU A 6 8.83 -3.67 -10.02
N VAL A 7 7.80 -4.51 -9.89
CA VAL A 7 6.99 -4.58 -8.66
C VAL A 7 7.85 -5.04 -7.48
N GLU A 8 8.76 -6.00 -7.68
CA GLU A 8 9.71 -6.42 -6.63
C GLU A 8 10.67 -5.30 -6.24
N THR A 9 11.09 -4.47 -7.21
CA THR A 9 11.94 -3.30 -6.95
C THR A 9 11.21 -2.28 -6.08
N VAL A 10 9.96 -1.96 -6.43
CA VAL A 10 9.11 -1.06 -5.62
C VAL A 10 8.90 -1.64 -4.23
N ARG A 11 8.57 -2.94 -4.12
CA ARG A 11 8.39 -3.63 -2.83
C ARG A 11 9.61 -3.47 -1.92
N ARG A 12 10.83 -3.68 -2.44
CA ARG A 12 12.08 -3.54 -1.67
C ARG A 12 12.31 -2.10 -1.20
N GLN A 13 12.05 -1.11 -2.05
CA GLN A 13 12.19 0.30 -1.70
C GLN A 13 11.22 0.67 -0.57
N LEU A 14 9.94 0.33 -0.71
CA LEU A 14 8.94 0.57 0.32
C LEU A 14 9.31 -0.14 1.63
N ALA A 15 9.73 -1.40 1.57
CA ALA A 15 10.09 -2.17 2.76
C ALA A 15 11.26 -1.54 3.54
N GLY A 16 12.26 -1.03 2.82
CA GLY A 16 13.42 -0.37 3.43
C GLY A 16 13.11 0.98 4.08
N SER A 17 12.04 1.64 3.64
CA SER A 17 11.68 2.99 4.12
C SER A 17 10.51 3.03 5.09
N LEU A 18 9.54 2.11 4.98
CA LEU A 18 8.22 2.27 5.63
C LEU A 18 7.93 1.26 6.76
N ILE A 19 8.63 0.12 6.83
CA ILE A 19 8.37 -0.88 7.87
C ILE A 19 8.65 -0.27 9.26
N GLY A 20 7.72 -0.46 10.20
CA GLY A 20 7.77 0.13 11.54
C GLY A 20 7.12 1.51 11.65
N MET A 21 6.86 2.19 10.53
CA MET A 21 6.10 3.45 10.54
C MET A 21 4.61 3.22 10.81
N THR A 22 3.92 4.26 11.28
CA THR A 22 2.49 4.24 11.57
C THR A 22 1.78 5.23 10.65
N PHE A 23 0.70 4.80 10.01
CA PHE A 23 -0.14 5.70 9.23
C PHE A 23 -0.78 6.73 10.16
N THR A 24 -0.50 8.02 9.96
CA THR A 24 -1.12 9.10 10.75
C THR A 24 -2.44 9.55 10.16
N ALA A 25 -2.53 9.56 8.83
CA ALA A 25 -3.71 9.93 8.07
C ALA A 25 -3.69 9.24 6.69
N VAL A 26 -4.86 9.21 6.05
CA VAL A 26 -5.00 8.91 4.62
C VAL A 26 -5.89 10.00 4.04
N GLU A 27 -5.45 10.60 2.93
CA GLU A 27 -6.13 11.73 2.32
C GLU A 27 -6.36 11.47 0.83
N LYS A 28 -7.44 12.04 0.29
CA LYS A 28 -7.75 12.05 -1.16
C LYS A 28 -7.86 10.65 -1.77
N THR A 29 -8.58 9.74 -1.12
CA THR A 29 -8.81 8.40 -1.66
C THR A 29 -9.80 8.46 -2.82
N GLU A 30 -9.36 8.15 -4.04
CA GLU A 30 -10.24 8.07 -5.23
C GLU A 30 -11.14 6.83 -5.15
N PRO A 31 -12.48 6.98 -5.00
CA PRO A 31 -13.38 5.84 -4.81
C PRO A 31 -13.33 4.82 -5.95
N ALA A 32 -13.08 5.25 -7.19
CA ALA A 32 -12.99 4.35 -8.34
C ALA A 32 -11.77 3.41 -8.30
N MET A 33 -10.78 3.69 -7.45
CA MET A 33 -9.57 2.87 -7.29
C MET A 33 -9.71 1.81 -6.20
N VAL A 34 -10.78 1.84 -5.38
CA VAL A 34 -11.01 0.88 -4.29
C VAL A 34 -12.00 -0.19 -4.74
N ARG A 35 -11.74 -1.46 -4.43
CA ARG A 35 -12.58 -2.60 -4.87
C ARG A 35 -13.29 -3.34 -3.75
N ASP A 36 -12.59 -3.64 -2.66
CA ASP A 36 -13.11 -4.54 -1.59
C ASP A 36 -13.63 -3.78 -0.36
N CYS A 37 -13.60 -2.44 -0.41
CA CYS A 37 -14.13 -1.55 0.61
C CYS A 37 -14.43 -0.18 0.00
N THR A 38 -14.89 0.75 0.82
CA THR A 38 -15.13 2.14 0.42
C THR A 38 -13.92 3.03 0.72
N ALA A 39 -13.79 4.15 -0.01
CA ALA A 39 -12.80 5.18 0.30
C ALA A 39 -12.87 5.64 1.77
N LEU A 40 -14.08 5.82 2.30
CA LEU A 40 -14.28 6.20 3.69
C LEU A 40 -13.78 5.13 4.69
N GLU A 41 -13.95 3.84 4.37
CA GLU A 41 -13.40 2.78 5.21
C GLU A 41 -11.87 2.78 5.19
N VAL A 42 -11.24 3.05 4.05
CA VAL A 42 -9.77 3.19 3.98
C VAL A 42 -9.32 4.35 4.88
N GLU A 43 -9.94 5.52 4.73
CA GLU A 43 -9.60 6.72 5.48
C GLU A 43 -9.83 6.58 6.99
N ARG A 44 -10.81 5.77 7.41
CA ARG A 44 -11.09 5.55 8.84
C ARG A 44 -10.31 4.39 9.45
N ARG A 45 -10.04 3.34 8.66
CA ARG A 45 -9.43 2.12 9.19
C ARG A 45 -7.91 2.21 9.14
N VAL A 46 -7.30 2.72 8.08
CA VAL A 46 -5.84 2.66 7.91
C VAL A 46 -5.07 3.52 8.94
N PRO A 47 -5.49 4.75 9.27
CA PRO A 47 -4.79 5.56 10.28
C PRO A 47 -4.71 4.88 11.65
N GLY A 48 -3.61 5.15 12.35
CA GLY A 48 -3.25 4.54 13.63
C GLY A 48 -2.58 3.17 13.52
N ARG A 49 -2.56 2.54 12.34
CA ARG A 49 -1.94 1.22 12.15
C ARG A 49 -0.47 1.29 11.79
N ARG A 50 0.32 0.41 12.41
CA ARG A 50 1.74 0.24 12.11
C ARG A 50 1.95 -0.73 10.94
N ILE A 51 2.89 -0.39 10.06
CA ILE A 51 3.35 -1.26 8.98
C ILE A 51 4.27 -2.34 9.57
N LEU A 52 3.88 -3.60 9.45
CA LEU A 52 4.61 -4.75 9.95
C LEU A 52 5.50 -5.40 8.89
N GLY A 53 5.11 -5.31 7.62
CA GLY A 53 5.83 -5.92 6.51
C GLY A 53 5.28 -5.48 5.17
N ILE A 54 6.10 -5.63 4.13
CA ILE A 54 5.72 -5.33 2.75
C ILE A 54 6.18 -6.47 1.84
N ASP A 55 5.21 -7.24 1.38
CA ASP A 55 5.38 -8.40 0.52
C ASP A 55 4.79 -8.15 -0.88
N ARG A 56 4.91 -9.15 -1.75
CA ARG A 56 4.33 -9.12 -3.09
C ARG A 56 3.68 -10.45 -3.40
N LEU A 57 2.50 -10.39 -4.00
CA LEU A 57 1.80 -11.54 -4.56
C LEU A 57 1.51 -11.25 -6.04
N GLY A 58 2.26 -11.87 -6.95
CA GLY A 58 2.16 -11.55 -8.38
C GLY A 58 2.44 -10.07 -8.65
N LYS A 59 1.48 -9.34 -9.23
CA LYS A 59 1.59 -7.90 -9.51
C LYS A 59 1.02 -7.01 -8.40
N PHE A 60 0.64 -7.59 -7.26
CA PHE A 60 0.17 -6.85 -6.09
C PHE A 60 1.29 -6.64 -5.09
N ILE A 61 1.39 -5.42 -4.59
CA ILE A 61 2.15 -5.11 -3.36
C ILE A 61 1.19 -5.31 -2.18
N VAL A 62 1.64 -6.02 -1.15
CA VAL A 62 0.85 -6.37 0.03
C VAL A 62 1.52 -5.74 1.25
N VAL A 63 0.88 -4.73 1.83
CA VAL A 63 1.33 -4.06 3.04
C VAL A 63 0.60 -4.66 4.24
N ALA A 64 1.33 -5.40 5.07
CA ALA A 64 0.80 -5.95 6.31
C ALA A 64 0.77 -4.87 7.39
N LEU A 65 -0.42 -4.65 7.96
CA LEU A 65 -0.65 -3.72 9.06
C LEU A 65 -0.97 -4.49 10.35
N ASP A 66 -0.80 -3.85 11.49
CA ASP A 66 -1.26 -4.40 12.76
C ASP A 66 -2.79 -4.65 12.79
N GLY A 67 -3.22 -5.51 13.73
CA GLY A 67 -4.62 -5.92 13.83
C GLY A 67 -5.09 -6.85 12.70
N GLY A 68 -4.18 -7.50 11.99
CA GLY A 68 -4.52 -8.47 10.94
C GLY A 68 -5.11 -7.84 9.68
N VAL A 69 -4.77 -6.57 9.40
CA VAL A 69 -5.26 -5.82 8.25
C VAL A 69 -4.19 -5.79 7.16
N PHE A 70 -4.61 -5.95 5.91
CA PHE A 70 -3.71 -5.90 4.76
C PHE A 70 -4.19 -4.85 3.78
N LEU A 71 -3.29 -3.95 3.39
CA LEU A 71 -3.52 -3.00 2.30
C LEU A 71 -2.83 -3.52 1.04
N THR A 72 -3.61 -3.81 0.00
CA THR A 72 -3.11 -4.33 -1.26
C THR A 72 -3.16 -3.27 -2.36
N LEU A 73 -2.06 -3.12 -3.09
CA LEU A 73 -1.91 -2.13 -4.15
C LEU A 73 -1.58 -2.81 -5.46
N HIS A 74 -2.31 -2.48 -6.53
CA HIS A 74 -2.03 -2.94 -7.89
C HIS A 74 -1.79 -1.73 -8.80
N LEU A 75 -0.57 -1.62 -9.34
CA LEU A 75 -0.15 -0.42 -10.08
C LEU A 75 -0.76 -0.31 -11.49
N GLY A 76 -1.35 -1.38 -12.01
CA GLY A 76 -1.91 -1.38 -13.36
C GLY A 76 -0.84 -1.09 -14.41
N MET A 77 -1.15 -0.25 -15.39
CA MET A 77 -0.19 0.07 -16.46
C MET A 77 0.79 1.19 -16.10
N THR A 78 0.31 2.20 -15.37
CA THR A 78 0.97 3.50 -15.19
C THR A 78 1.04 3.96 -13.73
N GLY A 79 0.45 3.21 -12.79
CA GLY A 79 0.47 3.56 -11.38
C GLY A 79 1.89 3.62 -10.82
N ARG A 80 2.10 4.55 -9.90
CA ARG A 80 3.39 4.81 -9.26
C ARG A 80 3.16 5.01 -7.77
N LEU A 81 4.13 4.62 -6.96
CA LEU A 81 4.19 4.93 -5.54
C LEU A 81 5.39 5.84 -5.34
N LEU A 82 5.17 6.94 -4.64
CA LEU A 82 6.17 7.96 -4.36
C LEU A 82 6.30 8.07 -2.83
N ILE A 83 7.54 8.17 -2.36
CA ILE A 83 7.85 8.52 -0.98
C ILE A 83 8.42 9.92 -1.03
N ASP A 84 7.72 10.87 -0.40
CA ASP A 84 8.18 12.25 -0.25
C ASP A 84 8.88 12.36 1.12
N PRO A 85 10.12 12.87 1.20
CA PRO A 85 10.86 13.02 2.47
C PRO A 85 10.29 14.07 3.42
#